data_AF-A0A9X8DXD5-F1
#
_entry.id   AF-A0A9X8DXD5-F1
#
_cell.length_a   1.000
_cell.length_b   1.000
_cell.length_c   1.000
_cell.angle_alpha   90.00
_cell.angle_beta   90.00
_cell.angle_gamma   90.00
#
_symmetry.space_group_name_H-M   'P 1'
#
loop_
_entity.id
_entity.type
_entity.pdbx_description
1 polymer ?
#
loop_
_entity_poly.entity_id
_entity_poly.type
_entity_poly.pdbx_seq_one_letter_code
_entity_poly.pdbx_strand_id
1 'polypeptide(L)'
;DGFKRRHGLSLRARTRIGQQTPEDGDEVLDDFAKRVQEIVAREGIDIIYNADQTAVNYEYLPTKTLNKKGENTVWVKCGGKTKDRMTAMLLADNSSTKHPLFLILRTFKSKIKAVVQENLTTRQGFGKRLWESVEPMQAPNWVVIHGNPTAWWNASISMQFLKYHFSERHDRATKKVMLIWDAFQRILLTR
;
A
#
# COMPACT_ATOMS: atom_id res chain seq x y z
N ASP A 1 -0.30 -14.25 -36.04
CA ASP A 1 0.89 -15.14 -35.92
C ASP A 1 1.86 -15.19 -37.09
N GLY A 2 1.50 -14.76 -38.31
CA GLY A 2 2.39 -14.86 -39.47
C GLY A 2 3.71 -14.08 -39.36
N PHE A 3 3.72 -12.88 -38.78
CA PHE A 3 4.94 -12.08 -38.59
C PHE A 3 5.96 -12.78 -37.67
N LYS A 4 5.53 -13.21 -36.48
CA LYS A 4 6.41 -13.87 -35.50
C LYS A 4 7.02 -15.16 -36.06
N ARG A 5 6.21 -15.95 -36.79
CA ARG A 5 6.66 -17.18 -37.44
C ARG A 5 7.68 -16.91 -38.55
N ARG A 6 7.42 -15.91 -39.41
CA ARG A 6 8.32 -15.52 -40.51
C ARG A 6 9.68 -15.00 -40.02
N HIS A 7 9.72 -14.35 -38.86
CA HIS A 7 10.95 -13.79 -38.31
C HIS A 7 11.56 -14.62 -37.17
N GLY A 8 11.06 -15.85 -36.93
CA GLY A 8 11.57 -16.73 -35.89
C GLY A 8 11.46 -16.15 -34.48
N LEU A 9 10.43 -15.35 -34.21
CA LEU A 9 10.20 -14.68 -32.92
C LEU A 9 9.19 -15.45 -32.06
N SER A 10 9.36 -15.39 -30.75
CA SER A 10 8.43 -15.95 -29.76
C SER A 10 8.19 -14.98 -28.61
N LEU A 11 6.99 -14.99 -28.04
CA LEU A 11 6.73 -14.29 -26.78
C LEU A 11 7.30 -15.15 -25.64
N ARG A 12 8.11 -14.53 -24.79
CA ARG A 12 8.68 -15.15 -23.59
C ARG A 12 8.13 -14.45 -22.36
N ALA A 13 7.75 -15.22 -21.35
CA ALA A 13 7.28 -14.73 -20.05
C ALA A 13 8.23 -15.18 -18.93
N ARG A 14 8.25 -14.44 -17.82
CA ARG A 14 9.08 -14.75 -16.65
C ARG A 14 8.54 -16.02 -15.96
N THR A 15 9.39 -17.02 -15.71
CA THR A 15 9.00 -18.38 -15.29
C THR A 15 8.91 -18.63 -13.78
N ARG A 16 9.13 -17.62 -12.92
CA ARG A 16 8.97 -17.74 -11.46
C ARG A 16 7.72 -16.98 -11.01
N ILE A 17 6.60 -17.68 -10.97
CA ILE A 17 5.36 -17.26 -10.33
C ILE A 17 4.89 -18.46 -9.51
N GLY A 18 5.13 -18.43 -8.20
CA GLY A 18 4.52 -19.39 -7.28
C GLY A 18 3.13 -18.88 -6.94
N GLN A 19 2.10 -19.64 -7.31
CA GLN A 19 0.72 -19.39 -6.93
C GLN A 19 0.38 -20.45 -5.89
N GLN A 20 0.06 -20.04 -4.67
CA GLN A 20 -0.55 -20.95 -3.69
C GLN A 20 -2.02 -21.10 -4.09
N THR A 21 -2.47 -22.34 -4.24
CA THR A 21 -3.89 -22.66 -4.37
C THR A 21 -4.53 -22.63 -2.97
N PRO A 22 -5.66 -21.92 -2.76
CA PRO A 22 -6.34 -21.92 -1.47
C PRO A 22 -7.42 -23.00 -1.49
N GLU A 23 -7.05 -24.25 -1.21
CA GLU A 23 -8.04 -25.32 -1.00
C GLU A 23 -8.66 -25.26 0.42
N ASP A 24 -7.98 -24.61 1.38
CA ASP A 24 -8.44 -24.44 2.78
C ASP A 24 -9.03 -23.04 3.09
N GLY A 25 -9.32 -22.25 2.07
CA GLY A 25 -9.69 -20.83 2.23
C GLY A 25 -11.14 -20.57 2.65
N ASP A 26 -12.06 -21.44 2.26
CA ASP A 26 -13.51 -21.15 2.32
C ASP A 26 -14.07 -21.25 3.75
N GLU A 27 -13.69 -22.28 4.51
CA GLU A 27 -14.14 -22.44 5.91
C GLU A 27 -13.59 -21.32 6.81
N VAL A 28 -12.32 -20.93 6.59
CA VAL A 28 -11.68 -19.81 7.30
C VAL A 28 -12.35 -18.47 6.95
N LEU A 29 -12.77 -18.31 5.70
CA LEU A 29 -13.50 -17.13 5.25
C LEU A 29 -14.89 -17.04 5.90
N ASP A 30 -15.62 -18.15 5.96
CA ASP A 30 -16.96 -18.21 6.55
C ASP A 30 -16.93 -17.91 8.06
N ASP A 31 -16.00 -18.51 8.79
CA ASP A 31 -15.81 -18.23 10.22
C ASP A 31 -15.43 -16.77 10.48
N PHE A 32 -14.55 -16.20 9.64
CA PHE A 32 -14.19 -14.79 9.73
C PHE A 32 -15.39 -13.89 9.46
N ALA A 33 -16.14 -14.15 8.39
CA ALA A 33 -17.31 -13.38 8.02
C ALA A 33 -18.37 -13.41 9.13
N LYS A 34 -18.63 -14.59 9.69
CA LYS A 34 -19.59 -14.78 10.79
C LYS A 34 -19.17 -13.98 12.03
N ARG A 35 -17.90 -14.04 12.41
CA ARG A 35 -17.36 -13.25 13.52
C ARG A 35 -17.48 -11.74 13.28
N VAL A 36 -17.21 -11.27 12.07
CA VAL A 36 -17.37 -9.85 11.71
C VAL A 36 -18.83 -9.45 11.88
N GLN A 37 -19.77 -10.23 11.36
CA GLN A 37 -21.21 -9.97 11.47
C GLN A 37 -21.68 -9.91 12.93
N GLU A 38 -21.21 -10.83 13.78
CA GLU A 38 -21.53 -10.84 15.22
C GLU A 38 -21.05 -9.58 15.93
N ILE A 39 -19.83 -9.12 15.64
CA ILE A 39 -19.27 -7.89 16.20
C ILE A 39 -20.07 -6.68 15.72
N VAL A 40 -20.37 -6.62 14.42
CA VAL A 40 -21.14 -5.53 13.81
C VAL A 40 -22.51 -5.40 14.46
N ALA A 41 -23.22 -6.52 14.62
CA ALA A 41 -24.54 -6.55 15.25
C ALA A 41 -24.48 -6.19 16.75
N ARG A 42 -23.53 -6.78 17.50
CA ARG A 42 -23.41 -6.55 18.94
C ARG A 42 -23.04 -5.11 19.28
N GLU A 43 -22.15 -4.51 18.49
CA GLU A 43 -21.61 -3.18 18.76
C GLU A 43 -22.40 -2.06 18.07
N GLY A 44 -23.38 -2.38 17.23
CA GLY A 44 -24.16 -1.41 16.46
C GLY A 44 -23.31 -0.64 15.47
N ILE A 45 -22.47 -1.33 14.69
CA ILE A 45 -21.53 -0.71 13.75
C ILE A 45 -22.21 -0.47 12.41
N ASP A 46 -22.28 0.79 11.99
CA ASP A 46 -22.86 1.17 10.69
C ASP A 46 -21.81 1.17 9.56
N ILE A 47 -20.57 1.56 9.89
CA ILE A 47 -19.50 1.78 8.92
C ILE A 47 -18.33 0.83 9.20
N ILE A 48 -17.98 0.07 8.17
CA ILE A 48 -16.85 -0.84 8.16
C ILE A 48 -15.84 -0.32 7.14
N TYR A 49 -14.61 -0.09 7.59
CA TYR A 49 -13.49 0.31 6.77
C TYR A 49 -12.62 -0.91 6.47
N ASN A 50 -12.18 -1.04 5.23
CA ASN A 50 -11.11 -1.93 4.84
C ASN A 50 -9.87 -1.11 4.52
N ALA A 51 -8.75 -1.47 5.12
CA ALA A 51 -7.46 -0.82 4.94
C ALA A 51 -6.44 -1.87 4.48
N ASP A 52 -5.80 -1.61 3.34
CA ASP A 52 -4.87 -2.54 2.71
C ASP A 52 -3.55 -1.86 2.32
N GLN A 53 -2.45 -2.58 2.49
CA GLN A 53 -1.11 -2.10 2.14
C GLN A 53 -0.66 -2.72 0.80
N THR A 54 -0.38 -1.87 -0.18
CA THR A 54 0.11 -2.31 -1.49
C THR A 54 1.45 -1.66 -1.86
N ALA A 55 2.28 -2.42 -2.56
CA ALA A 55 3.53 -1.92 -3.13
C ALA A 55 3.27 -1.31 -4.51
N VAL A 56 3.59 -0.02 -4.67
CA VAL A 56 3.50 0.67 -5.96
C VAL A 56 4.89 0.80 -6.55
N ASN A 57 5.16 0.04 -7.61
CA ASN A 57 6.46 0.06 -8.29
C ASN A 57 6.59 1.31 -9.17
N TYR A 58 7.77 1.92 -9.21
CA TYR A 58 8.02 3.07 -10.10
C TYR A 58 8.17 2.65 -11.56
N GLU A 59 8.57 1.41 -11.82
CA GLU A 59 8.77 0.88 -13.17
C GLU A 59 8.01 -0.43 -13.35
N TYR A 60 7.02 -0.42 -14.24
CA TYR A 60 6.30 -1.61 -14.67
C TYR A 60 6.94 -2.15 -15.95
N LEU A 61 7.78 -3.18 -15.83
CA LEU A 61 8.36 -3.85 -16.98
C LEU A 61 7.34 -4.77 -17.66
N PRO A 62 7.28 -4.82 -19.00
CA PRO A 62 6.46 -5.78 -19.71
C PRO A 62 6.76 -7.21 -19.28
N THR A 63 5.74 -7.97 -18.88
CA THR A 63 5.88 -9.37 -18.45
C THR A 63 6.20 -10.30 -19.61
N LYS A 64 5.93 -9.85 -20.84
CA LYS A 64 6.19 -10.59 -22.08
C LYS A 64 7.11 -9.78 -22.98
N THR A 65 8.18 -10.40 -23.45
CA THR A 65 9.11 -9.79 -24.41
C THR A 65 9.15 -10.63 -25.68
N LEU A 66 9.20 -9.98 -26.84
CA LEU A 66 9.34 -10.64 -28.13
C LEU A 66 10.83 -10.85 -28.43
N ASN A 67 11.27 -12.11 -28.51
CA ASN A 67 12.68 -12.44 -28.78
C ASN A 67 12.81 -13.57 -29.79
N LYS A 68 14.02 -13.76 -30.31
CA LYS A 68 14.31 -14.89 -31.20
C LYS A 68 14.07 -16.21 -30.49
N LYS A 69 13.44 -17.13 -31.22
CA LYS A 69 13.16 -18.49 -30.76
C LYS A 69 14.49 -19.21 -30.54
N GLY A 70 14.66 -19.81 -29.36
CA GLY A 70 15.87 -20.57 -29.00
C GLY A 70 16.88 -19.80 -28.12
N GLU A 71 16.66 -18.51 -27.86
CA GLU A 71 17.50 -17.79 -26.89
C GLU A 71 17.23 -18.29 -25.46
N ASN A 72 18.34 -18.55 -24.75
CA ASN A 72 18.35 -18.99 -23.35
C ASN A 72 18.15 -17.84 -22.36
N THR A 73 18.65 -16.66 -22.70
CA THR A 73 18.61 -15.46 -21.85
C THR A 73 18.11 -14.27 -22.64
N VAL A 74 17.05 -13.64 -22.15
CA VAL A 74 16.47 -12.41 -22.71
C VAL A 74 16.84 -11.25 -21.81
N TRP A 75 17.53 -10.24 -22.36
CA TRP A 75 17.83 -9.00 -21.66
C TRP A 75 16.69 -8.00 -21.86
N VAL A 76 15.97 -7.70 -20.79
CA VAL A 76 14.98 -6.61 -20.78
C VAL A 76 15.69 -5.33 -20.33
N LYS A 77 15.71 -4.30 -21.18
CA LYS A 77 16.20 -2.99 -20.77
C LYS A 77 15.28 -2.44 -19.68
N CYS A 78 15.89 -2.00 -18.59
CA CYS A 78 15.21 -1.45 -17.42
C CYS A 78 15.98 -0.23 -16.93
N GLY A 79 15.28 0.76 -16.39
CA GLY A 79 15.86 1.96 -15.78
C GLY A 79 16.62 1.72 -14.47
N GLY A 80 16.88 0.45 -14.10
CA GLY A 80 17.58 0.07 -12.87
C GLY A 80 16.74 0.21 -11.60
N LYS A 81 15.45 0.58 -11.72
CA LYS A 81 14.54 0.85 -10.60
C LYS A 81 13.43 -0.19 -10.44
N THR A 82 13.60 -1.39 -11.02
CA THR A 82 12.58 -2.47 -10.94
C THR A 82 12.19 -2.85 -9.52
N LYS A 83 13.08 -2.61 -8.54
CA LYS A 83 12.87 -2.91 -7.12
C LYS A 83 12.54 -1.67 -6.30
N ASP A 84 12.65 -0.47 -6.88
CA ASP A 84 12.24 0.75 -6.21
C ASP A 84 10.72 0.83 -6.27
N ARG A 85 10.14 1.00 -5.10
CA ARG A 85 8.70 1.07 -4.88
C ARG A 85 8.42 2.06 -3.77
N MET A 86 7.25 2.66 -3.84
CA MET A 86 6.63 3.27 -2.67
C MET A 86 5.62 2.29 -2.07
N THR A 87 5.36 2.43 -0.78
CA THR A 87 4.29 1.71 -0.11
C THR A 87 3.07 2.62 -0.09
N ALA A 88 1.92 2.11 -0.51
CA ALA A 88 0.65 2.80 -0.44
C ALA A 88 -0.26 2.08 0.57
N MET A 89 -0.96 2.85 1.41
CA MET A 89 -2.00 2.35 2.30
C MET A 89 -3.34 2.91 1.82
N LEU A 90 -4.19 2.02 1.34
CA LEU A 90 -5.51 2.29 0.82
C LEU A 90 -6.52 2.18 1.97
N LEU A 91 -7.56 3.02 1.93
CA LEU A 91 -8.68 2.96 2.86
C LEU A 91 -9.98 3.17 2.08
N ALA A 92 -10.94 2.27 2.27
CA ALA A 92 -12.28 2.37 1.72
C ALA A 92 -13.31 1.88 2.74
N ASP A 93 -14.52 2.42 2.69
CA ASP A 93 -15.64 1.95 3.52
C ASP A 93 -16.65 1.08 2.77
N ASN A 94 -17.56 0.46 3.52
CA ASN A 94 -18.67 -0.34 3.03
C ASN A 94 -19.70 0.45 2.19
N SER A 95 -19.60 1.78 2.13
CA SER A 95 -20.36 2.61 1.19
C SER A 95 -19.62 2.81 -0.14
N SER A 96 -18.55 2.03 -0.38
CA SER A 96 -17.64 2.16 -1.53
C SER A 96 -16.94 3.51 -1.62
N THR A 97 -16.92 4.29 -0.54
CA THR A 97 -16.22 5.57 -0.50
C THR A 97 -14.75 5.32 -0.23
N LYS A 98 -13.90 5.80 -1.13
CA LYS A 98 -12.45 5.82 -0.93
C LYS A 98 -12.10 6.96 0.01
N HIS A 99 -10.96 6.87 0.67
CA HIS A 99 -10.42 7.91 1.55
C HIS A 99 -9.01 8.33 1.07
N PRO A 100 -8.48 9.48 1.54
CA PRO A 100 -7.15 9.93 1.14
C PRO A 100 -6.07 8.85 1.27
N LEU A 101 -5.21 8.72 0.27
CA LEU A 101 -4.21 7.67 0.22
C LEU A 101 -2.99 8.03 1.07
N PHE A 102 -2.45 7.08 1.82
CA PHE A 102 -1.17 7.25 2.51
C PHE A 102 -0.03 6.66 1.70
N LEU A 103 0.99 7.46 1.38
CA LEU A 103 2.16 7.05 0.62
C LEU A 103 3.41 7.10 1.50
N ILE A 104 4.21 6.04 1.49
CA ILE A 104 5.53 6.00 2.13
C ILE A 104 6.59 5.89 1.05
N LEU A 105 7.39 6.95 0.96
CA LEU A 105 8.51 7.06 0.04
C LEU A 105 9.82 6.81 0.79
N ARG A 106 10.77 6.21 0.08
CA ARG A 106 12.12 6.03 0.61
C ARG A 106 12.83 7.38 0.66
N THR A 107 13.37 7.75 1.83
CA THR A 107 14.17 8.97 2.01
C THR A 107 15.38 8.73 2.90
N PHE A 108 16.48 9.44 2.67
CA PHE A 108 17.66 9.32 3.53
C PHE A 108 17.44 10.04 4.86
N LYS A 109 17.85 9.40 5.95
CA LYS A 109 17.84 10.00 7.28
C LYS A 109 19.01 10.97 7.42
N SER A 110 18.79 12.12 8.05
CA SER A 110 19.87 13.02 8.46
C SER A 110 20.80 12.35 9.48
N LYS A 111 22.09 12.70 9.47
CA LYS A 111 23.05 12.28 10.51
C LYS A 111 22.92 13.08 11.80
N ILE A 112 22.26 14.25 11.76
CA ILE A 112 22.12 15.16 12.90
C ILE A 112 20.84 14.83 13.66
N LYS A 113 20.96 14.41 14.93
CA LYS A 113 19.82 13.96 15.76
C LYS A 113 18.70 14.99 15.91
N ALA A 114 19.05 16.26 16.12
CA ALA A 114 18.06 17.34 16.24
C ALA A 114 17.24 17.51 14.95
N VAL A 115 17.91 17.47 13.79
CA VAL A 115 17.25 17.54 12.48
C VAL A 115 16.40 16.30 12.21
N VAL A 116 16.82 15.12 12.68
CA VAL A 116 16.00 13.90 12.59
C VAL A 116 14.69 14.08 13.35
N GLN A 117 14.75 14.57 14.58
CA GLN A 117 13.55 14.74 15.40
C GLN A 117 12.59 15.74 14.75
N GLU A 118 13.12 16.89 14.33
CA GLU A 118 12.34 17.91 13.62
C GLU A 118 11.72 17.34 12.35
N ASN A 119 12.48 16.62 11.52
CA ASN A 119 11.93 16.03 10.29
C ASN A 119 10.79 15.05 10.57
N LEU A 120 10.89 14.24 11.63
CA LEU A 120 9.86 13.28 11.99
C LEU A 120 8.59 13.97 12.53
N THR A 121 8.71 15.07 13.25
CA THR A 121 7.58 15.76 13.88
C THR A 121 6.90 16.77 12.96
N THR A 122 7.66 17.50 12.14
CA THR A 122 7.13 18.64 11.36
C THR A 122 7.15 18.41 9.85
N ARG A 123 7.94 17.45 9.35
CA ARG A 123 8.14 17.24 7.91
C ARG A 123 7.84 15.82 7.45
N GLN A 124 7.07 15.07 8.23
CA GLN A 124 6.63 13.70 7.91
C GLN A 124 7.79 12.76 7.53
N GLY A 125 8.99 12.99 8.07
CA GLY A 125 10.22 12.21 7.80
C GLY A 125 11.07 12.73 6.64
N PHE A 126 10.65 13.80 5.94
CA PHE A 126 11.43 14.44 4.89
C PHE A 126 12.41 15.48 5.43
N GLY A 127 13.53 15.66 4.71
CA GLY A 127 14.40 16.81 4.92
C GLY A 127 13.78 18.08 4.34
N LYS A 128 14.17 19.24 4.89
CA LYS A 128 13.64 20.57 4.53
C LYS A 128 13.42 20.80 3.03
N ARG A 129 14.45 20.60 2.21
CA ARG A 129 14.38 20.86 0.75
C ARG A 129 13.34 19.99 0.02
N LEU A 130 13.25 18.71 0.39
CA LEU A 130 12.28 17.80 -0.23
C LEU A 130 10.87 18.08 0.29
N TRP A 131 10.76 18.43 1.58
CA TRP A 131 9.50 18.83 2.19
C TRP A 131 8.83 20.00 1.47
N GLU A 132 9.61 21.04 1.11
CA GLU A 132 9.13 22.20 0.34
C GLU A 132 8.47 21.81 -1.01
N SER A 133 8.83 20.67 -1.58
CA SER A 133 8.19 20.13 -2.79
C SER A 133 7.04 19.15 -2.49
N VAL A 134 7.14 18.37 -1.43
CA VAL A 134 6.17 17.31 -1.09
C VAL A 134 4.91 17.87 -0.42
N GLU A 135 5.06 18.79 0.52
CA GLU A 135 3.94 19.41 1.25
C GLU A 135 2.83 19.94 0.33
N PRO A 136 3.13 20.81 -0.67
CA PRO A 136 2.09 21.36 -1.53
C PRO A 136 1.41 20.33 -2.44
N MET A 137 2.00 19.14 -2.61
CA MET A 137 1.41 18.08 -3.44
C MET A 137 0.30 17.29 -2.72
N GLN A 138 0.23 17.34 -1.39
CA GLN A 138 -0.65 16.45 -0.62
C GLN A 138 -2.13 16.76 -0.84
N ALA A 139 -2.56 17.97 -0.49
CA ALA A 139 -3.97 18.35 -0.56
C ALA A 139 -4.56 18.29 -1.99
N PRO A 140 -3.89 18.83 -3.04
CA PRO A 140 -4.44 18.79 -4.39
C PRO A 140 -4.57 17.38 -4.97
N ASN A 141 -3.70 16.46 -4.55
CA ASN A 141 -3.73 15.07 -5.02
C ASN A 141 -4.49 14.13 -4.07
N TRP A 142 -5.04 14.66 -2.98
CA TRP A 142 -5.79 13.89 -1.98
C TRP A 142 -4.98 12.70 -1.41
N VAL A 143 -3.73 12.99 -1.07
CA VAL A 143 -2.77 12.02 -0.52
C VAL A 143 -2.07 12.60 0.72
N VAL A 144 -1.63 11.71 1.60
CA VAL A 144 -0.70 12.01 2.69
C VAL A 144 0.62 11.31 2.42
N ILE A 145 1.74 12.03 2.44
CA ILE A 145 3.04 11.52 2.00
C ILE A 145 4.02 11.51 3.16
N HIS A 146 4.57 10.34 3.48
CA HIS A 146 5.58 10.13 4.50
C HIS A 146 6.93 9.70 3.90
N GLY A 147 8.00 10.17 4.50
CA GLY A 147 9.36 9.74 4.23
C GLY A 147 9.83 8.73 5.27
N ASN A 148 10.27 7.55 4.84
CA ASN A 148 10.92 6.57 5.72
C ASN A 148 12.13 5.92 5.03
N PRO A 149 13.34 5.87 5.64
CA PRO A 149 14.51 5.20 5.07
C PRO A 149 14.31 3.77 4.60
N THR A 150 13.39 3.03 5.22
CA THR A 150 13.09 1.65 4.84
C THR A 150 11.99 1.57 3.78
N ALA A 151 11.24 2.65 3.54
CA ALA A 151 10.00 2.66 2.75
C ALA A 151 8.89 1.72 3.26
N TRP A 152 9.01 1.25 4.50
CA TRP A 152 8.02 0.39 5.15
C TRP A 152 7.12 1.17 6.10
N TRP A 153 5.95 0.60 6.36
CA TRP A 153 5.06 1.06 7.41
C TRP A 153 5.67 0.84 8.79
N ASN A 154 5.36 1.71 9.75
CA ASN A 154 5.80 1.57 11.15
C ASN A 154 4.71 2.09 12.10
N ALA A 155 4.85 1.79 13.40
CA ALA A 155 3.85 2.15 14.41
C ALA A 155 3.54 3.66 14.48
N SER A 156 4.54 4.53 14.27
CA SER A 156 4.32 5.99 14.27
C SER A 156 3.46 6.42 13.08
N ILE A 157 3.69 5.85 11.90
CA ILE A 157 2.87 6.12 10.71
C ILE A 157 1.46 5.51 10.90
N SER A 158 1.33 4.34 11.53
CA SER A 158 0.01 3.77 11.90
C SER A 158 -0.81 4.74 12.74
N MET A 159 -0.20 5.35 13.75
CA MET A 159 -0.89 6.32 14.61
C MET A 159 -1.29 7.59 13.84
N GLN A 160 -0.45 8.05 12.91
CA GLN A 160 -0.77 9.21 12.07
C GLN A 160 -1.90 8.92 11.11
N PHE A 161 -1.93 7.74 10.49
CA PHE A 161 -3.04 7.26 9.67
C PHE A 161 -4.36 7.22 10.46
N LEU A 162 -4.33 6.60 11.64
CA LEU A 162 -5.52 6.51 12.49
C LEU A 162 -6.03 7.88 12.91
N LYS A 163 -5.11 8.77 13.32
CA LYS A 163 -5.46 10.13 13.70
C LYS A 163 -6.09 10.85 12.51
N TYR A 164 -5.44 10.83 11.35
CA TYR A 164 -5.90 11.54 10.17
C TYR A 164 -7.31 11.12 9.73
N HIS A 165 -7.61 9.82 9.68
CA HIS A 165 -8.90 9.33 9.19
C HIS A 165 -10.01 9.30 10.24
N PHE A 166 -9.67 9.14 11.52
CA PHE A 166 -10.67 8.85 12.55
C PHE A 166 -10.73 9.86 13.71
N SER A 167 -9.75 10.77 13.87
CA SER A 167 -9.78 11.71 15.01
C SER A 167 -10.88 12.76 14.89
N GLU A 168 -11.12 13.27 13.68
CA GLU A 168 -12.09 14.35 13.43
C GLU A 168 -13.46 13.86 12.97
N ARG A 169 -13.77 12.58 13.17
CA ARG A 169 -15.11 12.05 12.89
C ARG A 169 -16.15 12.74 13.77
N HIS A 170 -17.11 13.42 13.14
CA HIS A 170 -18.19 14.16 13.81
C HIS A 170 -19.05 13.28 14.74
N ASP A 171 -19.19 12.01 14.39
CA ASP A 171 -19.99 11.01 15.09
C ASP A 171 -19.15 10.11 16.02
N ARG A 172 -17.87 10.43 16.26
CA ARG A 172 -16.96 9.58 17.05
C ARG A 172 -17.45 9.28 18.46
N ALA A 173 -18.16 10.22 19.09
CA ALA A 173 -18.68 10.06 20.45
C ALA A 173 -19.89 9.11 20.54
N THR A 174 -20.62 8.92 19.45
CA THR A 174 -21.91 8.22 19.43
C THR A 174 -21.90 6.97 18.56
N LYS A 175 -21.02 6.89 17.55
CA LYS A 175 -20.97 5.81 16.57
C LYS A 175 -19.62 5.10 16.55
N LYS A 176 -19.66 3.80 16.80
CA LYS A 176 -18.52 2.90 16.60
C LYS A 176 -18.34 2.59 15.12
N VAL A 177 -17.08 2.34 14.74
CA VAL A 177 -16.72 1.87 13.39
C VAL A 177 -15.84 0.66 13.52
N MET A 178 -15.87 -0.20 12.50
CA MET A 178 -14.95 -1.32 12.39
C MET A 178 -13.87 -0.96 11.39
N LEU A 179 -12.61 -1.18 11.75
CA LEU A 179 -11.48 -1.11 10.83
C LEU A 179 -10.93 -2.52 10.66
N ILE A 180 -11.10 -3.07 9.46
CA ILE A 180 -10.40 -4.26 9.00
C ILE A 180 -9.08 -3.75 8.42
N TRP A 181 -7.99 -4.02 9.11
CA TRP A 181 -6.67 -3.59 8.70
C TRP A 181 -5.85 -4.82 8.30
N ASP A 182 -5.49 -4.92 7.03
CA ASP A 182 -4.49 -5.89 6.58
C ASP A 182 -3.08 -5.42 6.97
N ALA A 183 -2.73 -5.77 8.19
CA ALA A 183 -1.36 -6.00 8.61
C ALA A 183 -1.35 -7.45 9.09
N PHE A 184 -0.24 -8.15 8.95
CA PHE A 184 -0.05 -9.53 9.40
C PHE A 184 -0.40 -9.83 10.88
N GLN A 185 -1.02 -8.94 11.65
CA GLN A 185 -1.60 -9.22 12.96
C GLN A 185 -2.88 -8.41 13.20
N ARG A 186 -3.95 -9.12 13.60
CA ARG A 186 -5.20 -8.61 14.19
C ARG A 186 -4.97 -7.35 15.03
N ILE A 187 -5.62 -6.24 14.68
CA ILE A 187 -5.89 -5.16 15.63
C ILE A 187 -7.39 -4.87 15.61
N LEU A 188 -8.07 -5.28 16.68
CA LEU A 188 -9.38 -4.74 17.09
C LEU A 188 -9.09 -3.40 17.78
N LEU A 189 -9.50 -2.28 17.18
CA LEU A 189 -9.58 -1.01 17.90
C LEU A 189 -10.97 -0.92 18.52
N THR A 190 -11.04 -1.07 19.85
CA THR A 190 -12.23 -0.73 20.64
C THR A 190 -11.90 0.37 21.64
N ARG A 191 -12.82 1.35 21.65
CA ARG A 191 -12.94 2.59 22.44
C ARG A 191 -12.16 3.80 21.93
#